data_AF-A0A2P4Y9E2-F1
#
_entry.id   AF-A0A2P4Y9E2-F1
#
_cell.length_a   1.000
_cell.length_b   1.000
_cell.length_c   1.000
_cell.angle_alpha   90.00
_cell.angle_beta   90.00
_cell.angle_gamma   90.00
#
_symmetry.space_group_name_H-M   'P 1'
#
loop_
_entity.id
_entity.type
_entity.pdbx_description
1 polymer ?
#
loop_
_entity_poly.entity_id
_entity_poly.type
_entity_poly.pdbx_seq_one_letter_code
_entity_poly.pdbx_strand_id
1 'polypeptide(L)'
;MAEYKCLMWLADYLVSNGKSLSMYGLPELATYSDVSDVVTRQSADPMDVVAQEVAAYEPGDLERTATLADQMNENQKDIFTKSSKLLITHSSQKAELIRNASLIICDEAPMIHRACFEAVDRSFRDIMKNELEPFGGKVMVFSGDRRQILPVLKDATRAETLEACFKSSQLWSHLRQVRLTENMRVQTAPDPASAAELADENGICLPRDMCIIPGTRGDDRWDDEETKLNETMESPPNFNLLPPTETPPDRGVDDPDEDRRKQNVNALIDAVSPGVGDDNLPDEYFVERVILAPTNASVRRINDMVSERLSGETKEYLSVDSLEGVADPNMFEPEFLNSLNFPGIPPHRIVLKVRTPIIMIRNLNSDAGLCNGTRLRVVSLRERSIEATIMSGPFKGKRVFIPRIIFYNEDDDKEFPFKLRREQFPVVPAFAMTINKSQGQSIHHVGIYLEFPVFAHGQLYVALSRVTSRKAIKIAMNLEAIDEDGNIHTKNIVYREIFDF
;
A
#
# COMPACT_ATOMS: atom_id res chain seq x y z
N MET A 1 -5.15 -30.89 -18.45
CA MET A 1 -5.89 -29.82 -19.17
C MET A 1 -6.55 -28.80 -18.25
N ALA A 2 -7.49 -29.17 -17.36
CA ALA A 2 -8.08 -28.21 -16.41
C ALA A 2 -7.02 -27.55 -15.49
N GLU A 3 -6.16 -28.38 -14.89
CA GLU A 3 -5.01 -27.95 -14.07
C GLU A 3 -4.08 -26.98 -14.82
N TYR A 4 -3.66 -27.31 -16.04
CA TYR A 4 -2.88 -26.41 -16.90
C TYR A 4 -3.59 -25.08 -17.18
N LYS A 5 -4.91 -25.08 -17.46
CA LYS A 5 -5.68 -23.83 -17.66
C LYS A 5 -5.72 -22.98 -16.38
N CYS A 6 -5.89 -23.60 -15.21
CA CYS A 6 -5.83 -22.91 -13.92
C CYS A 6 -4.43 -22.36 -13.61
N LEU A 7 -3.37 -23.14 -13.84
CA LEU A 7 -1.99 -22.71 -13.66
C LEU A 7 -1.60 -21.60 -14.64
N MET A 8 -2.09 -21.63 -15.88
CA MET A 8 -1.84 -20.60 -16.89
C MET A 8 -2.48 -19.27 -16.49
N TRP A 9 -3.77 -19.32 -16.11
CA TRP A 9 -4.47 -18.15 -15.57
C TRP A 9 -3.83 -17.60 -14.29
N LEU A 10 -3.42 -18.49 -13.38
CA LEU A 10 -2.75 -18.11 -12.14
C LEU A 10 -1.35 -17.52 -12.43
N ALA A 11 -0.61 -18.04 -13.43
CA ALA A 11 0.66 -17.45 -13.85
C ALA A 11 0.47 -16.02 -14.38
N ASP A 12 -0.49 -15.80 -15.27
CA ASP A 12 -0.78 -14.47 -15.82
C ASP A 12 -1.22 -13.48 -14.72
N TYR A 13 -2.05 -13.93 -13.77
CA TYR A 13 -2.45 -13.14 -12.60
C TYR A 13 -1.28 -12.85 -11.64
N LEU A 14 -0.41 -13.83 -11.38
CA LEU A 14 0.77 -13.62 -10.53
C LEU A 14 1.75 -12.66 -11.19
N VAL A 15 2.01 -12.81 -12.50
CA VAL A 15 2.87 -11.92 -13.29
C VAL A 15 2.33 -10.49 -13.31
N SER A 16 1.00 -10.31 -13.39
CA SER A 16 0.38 -8.96 -13.30
C SER A 16 0.61 -8.28 -11.94
N ASN A 17 0.88 -9.06 -10.89
CA ASN A 17 1.23 -8.60 -9.54
C ASN A 17 2.74 -8.71 -9.22
N GLY A 18 3.61 -8.97 -10.21
CA GLY A 18 5.05 -9.07 -10.02
C GLY A 18 5.53 -10.35 -9.31
N LYS A 19 4.71 -11.40 -9.29
CA LYS A 19 4.97 -12.72 -8.67
C LYS A 19 5.08 -13.81 -9.74
N SER A 20 5.58 -15.01 -9.40
CA SER A 20 5.65 -16.18 -10.29
C SER A 20 5.04 -17.43 -9.65
N LEU A 21 4.69 -18.45 -10.44
CA LEU A 21 4.27 -19.77 -9.92
C LEU A 21 5.34 -20.39 -8.99
N SER A 22 6.62 -20.23 -9.35
CA SER A 22 7.75 -20.76 -8.57
C SER A 22 7.90 -20.10 -7.19
N MET A 23 7.49 -18.85 -6.99
CA MET A 23 7.43 -18.22 -5.66
C MET A 23 6.44 -18.90 -4.69
N TYR A 24 5.48 -19.67 -5.22
CA TYR A 24 4.48 -20.41 -4.47
C TYR A 24 4.69 -21.93 -4.49
N GLY A 25 5.85 -22.41 -4.98
CA GLY A 25 6.16 -23.83 -5.11
C GLY A 25 5.29 -24.57 -6.14
N LEU A 26 4.63 -23.85 -7.05
CA LEU A 26 3.78 -24.44 -8.08
C LEU A 26 4.60 -24.79 -9.34
N PRO A 27 4.24 -25.87 -10.06
CA PRO A 27 4.96 -26.31 -11.25
C PRO A 27 4.86 -25.28 -12.38
N GLU A 28 5.99 -24.98 -13.02
CA GLU A 28 6.04 -24.05 -14.15
C GLU A 28 5.28 -24.60 -15.37
N LEU A 29 4.66 -23.70 -16.15
CA LEU A 29 3.86 -24.08 -17.33
C LEU A 29 4.61 -24.93 -18.37
N ALA A 30 5.95 -24.81 -18.42
CA ALA A 30 6.80 -25.62 -19.28
C ALA A 30 6.70 -27.14 -19.01
N THR A 31 6.27 -27.55 -17.81
CA THR A 31 6.08 -28.96 -17.44
C THR A 31 4.82 -29.60 -18.07
N TYR A 32 3.93 -28.80 -18.67
CA TYR A 32 2.69 -29.24 -19.32
C TYR A 32 2.71 -29.04 -20.84
N SER A 33 3.89 -29.19 -21.46
CA SER A 33 4.10 -28.95 -22.90
C SER A 33 3.24 -29.83 -23.81
N ASP A 34 2.79 -31.00 -23.33
CA ASP A 34 1.87 -31.92 -23.99
C ASP A 34 0.42 -31.39 -24.08
N VAL A 35 0.04 -30.43 -23.23
CA VAL A 35 -1.32 -29.88 -23.13
C VAL A 35 -1.45 -28.52 -23.82
N SER A 36 -0.35 -27.77 -23.98
CA SER A 36 -0.35 -26.38 -24.45
C SER A 36 -0.94 -26.22 -25.86
N ASP A 37 -0.52 -27.07 -26.81
CA ASP A 37 -0.95 -27.07 -28.22
C ASP A 37 -2.44 -27.40 -28.42
N VAL A 38 -3.07 -28.06 -27.44
CA VAL A 38 -4.49 -28.42 -27.49
C VAL A 38 -5.35 -27.27 -26.97
N VAL A 39 -4.84 -26.50 -26.00
CA VAL A 39 -5.56 -25.37 -25.40
C VAL A 39 -5.56 -24.14 -26.32
N THR A 40 -4.43 -23.83 -26.98
CA THR A 40 -4.30 -22.70 -27.92
C THR A 40 -5.21 -22.80 -29.15
N ARG A 41 -5.79 -23.98 -29.45
CA ARG A 41 -6.67 -24.20 -30.62
C ARG A 41 -8.17 -24.09 -30.31
N GLN A 42 -8.58 -23.83 -29.07
CA GLN A 42 -9.99 -23.92 -28.65
C GLN A 42 -10.57 -22.67 -27.93
N SER A 43 -9.82 -21.58 -27.75
CA SER A 43 -10.35 -20.39 -27.08
C SER A 43 -11.17 -19.49 -28.03
N ALA A 44 -12.50 -19.61 -27.95
CA ALA A 44 -13.30 -18.39 -27.95
C ALA A 44 -13.02 -17.67 -26.62
N ASP A 45 -12.60 -16.42 -26.66
CA ASP A 45 -11.92 -15.76 -25.55
C ASP A 45 -12.88 -15.27 -24.45
N PRO A 46 -12.80 -15.79 -23.21
CA PRO A 46 -13.59 -15.27 -22.08
C PRO A 46 -13.18 -13.86 -21.66
N MET A 47 -11.98 -13.38 -22.00
CA MET A 47 -11.53 -12.02 -21.65
C MET A 47 -12.37 -10.93 -22.33
N ASP A 48 -12.89 -11.16 -23.54
CA ASP A 48 -13.69 -10.14 -24.24
C ASP A 48 -15.00 -9.82 -23.49
N VAL A 49 -15.51 -10.78 -22.70
CA VAL A 49 -16.68 -10.60 -21.83
C VAL A 49 -16.30 -9.98 -20.48
N VAL A 50 -15.18 -10.42 -19.88
CA VAL A 50 -14.70 -9.88 -18.59
C VAL A 50 -14.25 -8.42 -18.74
N ALA A 51 -13.55 -8.06 -19.82
CA ALA A 51 -13.16 -6.69 -20.14
C ALA A 51 -14.39 -5.77 -20.26
N GLN A 52 -15.45 -6.23 -20.94
CA GLN A 52 -16.69 -5.48 -21.12
C GLN A 52 -17.47 -5.27 -19.81
N GLU A 53 -17.46 -6.23 -18.86
CA GLU A 53 -18.06 -6.02 -17.53
C GLU A 53 -17.15 -5.24 -16.55
N VAL A 54 -15.83 -5.39 -16.59
CA VAL A 54 -14.91 -4.63 -15.71
C VAL A 54 -14.94 -3.13 -16.03
N ALA A 55 -15.13 -2.77 -17.29
CA ALA A 55 -15.37 -1.38 -17.71
C ALA A 55 -16.71 -0.79 -17.21
N ALA A 56 -17.61 -1.60 -16.65
CA ALA A 56 -18.94 -1.18 -16.20
C ALA A 56 -19.08 -1.02 -14.66
N TYR A 57 -18.02 -1.21 -13.88
CA TYR A 57 -18.05 -1.15 -12.41
C TYR A 57 -17.19 -0.01 -11.83
N GLU A 58 -17.79 0.75 -10.90
CA GLU A 58 -17.10 1.74 -10.08
C GLU A 58 -16.23 1.03 -9.01
N PRO A 59 -14.98 1.46 -8.74
CA PRO A 59 -14.07 0.76 -7.82
C PRO A 59 -14.49 0.67 -6.34
N GLY A 60 -15.57 1.34 -5.92
CA GLY A 60 -15.93 1.55 -4.51
C GLY A 60 -17.00 0.63 -3.91
N ASP A 61 -17.54 -0.35 -4.64
CA ASP A 61 -18.71 -1.10 -4.16
C ASP A 61 -18.43 -2.05 -2.96
N LEU A 62 -17.20 -2.57 -2.85
CA LEU A 62 -16.79 -3.32 -1.65
C LEU A 62 -16.48 -2.39 -0.47
N GLU A 63 -15.89 -1.23 -0.77
CA GLU A 63 -15.48 -0.18 0.17
C GLU A 63 -16.71 0.38 0.90
N ARG A 64 -17.72 0.84 0.14
CA ARG A 64 -19.04 1.28 0.64
C ARG A 64 -19.73 0.29 1.58
N THR A 65 -19.58 -1.02 1.34
CA THR A 65 -20.20 -2.06 2.17
C THR A 65 -19.49 -2.21 3.52
N ALA A 66 -18.20 -1.88 3.59
CA ALA A 66 -17.44 -1.81 4.84
C ALA A 66 -17.74 -0.50 5.60
N THR A 67 -17.73 0.66 4.93
CA THR A 67 -18.00 1.96 5.59
C THR A 67 -19.41 2.00 6.22
N LEU A 68 -20.43 1.48 5.50
CA LEU A 68 -21.79 1.29 6.04
C LEU A 68 -21.83 0.45 7.32
N ALA A 69 -20.98 -0.58 7.45
CA ALA A 69 -20.93 -1.42 8.65
C ALA A 69 -20.36 -0.65 9.85
N ASP A 70 -19.36 0.21 9.62
CA ASP A 70 -18.68 0.96 10.69
C ASP A 70 -19.57 2.07 11.29
N GLN A 71 -20.45 2.67 10.47
CA GLN A 71 -21.38 3.71 10.91
C GLN A 71 -22.48 3.28 11.89
N MET A 72 -22.70 1.98 12.03
CA MET A 72 -23.89 1.42 12.65
C MET A 72 -23.73 1.20 14.16
N ASN A 73 -24.80 1.44 14.93
CA ASN A 73 -24.85 1.02 16.33
C ASN A 73 -24.92 -0.52 16.45
N GLU A 74 -24.64 -1.10 17.62
CA GLU A 74 -24.65 -2.57 17.84
C GLU A 74 -25.85 -3.30 17.20
N ASN A 75 -27.07 -2.79 17.39
CA ASN A 75 -28.28 -3.40 16.82
C ASN A 75 -28.35 -3.23 15.29
N GLN A 76 -27.88 -2.10 14.75
CA GLN A 76 -27.77 -1.88 13.31
C GLN A 76 -26.66 -2.72 12.68
N LYS A 77 -25.51 -2.93 13.37
CA LYS A 77 -24.43 -3.83 12.96
C LYS A 77 -24.93 -5.27 12.93
N ASP A 78 -25.65 -5.71 13.95
CA ASP A 78 -26.32 -7.01 13.97
C ASP A 78 -27.31 -7.16 12.79
N ILE A 79 -28.16 -6.16 12.55
CA ILE A 79 -29.11 -6.16 11.42
C ILE A 79 -28.39 -6.16 10.07
N PHE A 80 -27.34 -5.35 9.88
CA PHE A 80 -26.58 -5.25 8.64
C PHE A 80 -25.72 -6.49 8.39
N THR A 81 -25.03 -7.02 9.38
CA THR A 81 -24.35 -8.32 9.27
C THR A 81 -25.34 -9.46 9.01
N LYS A 82 -26.61 -9.33 9.41
CA LYS A 82 -27.67 -10.29 9.02
C LYS A 82 -28.31 -10.04 7.64
N SER A 83 -28.16 -8.86 7.03
CA SER A 83 -28.87 -8.47 5.80
C SER A 83 -28.00 -8.06 4.61
N SER A 84 -26.72 -7.71 4.83
CA SER A 84 -25.79 -7.31 3.80
C SER A 84 -25.34 -8.52 2.98
N LYS A 85 -25.93 -8.64 1.79
CA LYS A 85 -25.42 -9.43 0.68
C LYS A 85 -24.80 -8.46 -0.32
N LEU A 86 -23.68 -8.83 -0.93
CA LEU A 86 -23.20 -8.16 -2.13
C LEU A 86 -24.33 -8.16 -3.18
N LEU A 87 -24.50 -7.04 -3.89
CA LEU A 87 -25.53 -6.85 -4.93
C LEU A 87 -25.20 -7.63 -6.21
N ILE A 88 -25.10 -8.95 -6.09
CA ILE A 88 -24.82 -9.89 -7.17
C ILE A 88 -26.12 -10.63 -7.48
N THR A 89 -26.78 -10.27 -8.59
CA THR A 89 -28.03 -10.94 -9.00
C THR A 89 -27.75 -12.38 -9.42
N HIS A 90 -28.68 -13.31 -9.18
CA HIS A 90 -28.47 -14.73 -9.50
C HIS A 90 -28.20 -15.02 -10.98
N SER A 91 -28.67 -14.16 -11.88
CA SER A 91 -28.48 -14.24 -13.33
C SER A 91 -27.28 -13.43 -13.84
N SER A 92 -26.49 -12.81 -12.97
CA SER A 92 -25.25 -12.13 -13.36
C SER A 92 -24.15 -13.11 -13.75
N GLN A 93 -23.25 -12.68 -14.63
CA GLN A 93 -22.08 -13.46 -15.03
C GLN A 93 -21.14 -13.70 -13.84
N LYS A 94 -21.05 -12.76 -12.89
CA LYS A 94 -20.35 -12.95 -11.61
C LYS A 94 -20.93 -14.11 -10.78
N ALA A 95 -22.25 -14.24 -10.69
CA ALA A 95 -22.88 -15.38 -10.02
C ALA A 95 -22.59 -16.71 -10.72
N GLU A 96 -22.52 -16.73 -12.05
CA GLU A 96 -22.10 -17.90 -12.82
C GLU A 96 -20.63 -18.24 -12.62
N LEU A 97 -19.73 -17.24 -12.64
CA LEU A 97 -18.31 -17.42 -12.35
C LEU A 97 -18.09 -18.00 -10.94
N ILE A 98 -18.80 -17.48 -9.92
CA ILE A 98 -18.78 -18.02 -8.56
C ILE A 98 -19.26 -19.48 -8.54
N ARG A 99 -20.35 -19.82 -9.25
CA ARG A 99 -20.85 -21.20 -9.34
C ARG A 99 -19.84 -22.15 -9.99
N ASN A 100 -19.16 -21.69 -11.04
CA ASN A 100 -18.19 -22.49 -11.79
C ASN A 100 -16.81 -22.58 -11.09
N ALA A 101 -16.43 -21.60 -10.27
CA ALA A 101 -15.16 -21.59 -9.55
C ALA A 101 -15.04 -22.79 -8.58
N SER A 102 -14.00 -23.62 -8.76
CA SER A 102 -13.73 -24.75 -7.85
C SER A 102 -12.87 -24.36 -6.64
N LEU A 103 -12.10 -23.28 -6.77
CA LEU A 103 -11.19 -22.73 -5.76
C LEU A 103 -11.23 -21.21 -5.87
N ILE A 104 -11.24 -20.51 -4.73
CA ILE A 104 -11.20 -19.05 -4.65
C ILE A 104 -10.10 -18.67 -3.66
N ILE A 105 -9.16 -17.81 -4.10
CA ILE A 105 -8.01 -17.38 -3.32
C ILE A 105 -8.17 -15.91 -2.96
N CYS A 106 -7.92 -15.56 -1.71
CA CYS A 106 -7.94 -14.20 -1.18
C CYS A 106 -6.57 -13.92 -0.53
N ASP A 107 -5.73 -13.14 -1.21
CA ASP A 107 -4.41 -12.74 -0.71
C ASP A 107 -4.51 -11.48 0.17
N GLU A 108 -3.49 -11.27 1.02
CA GLU A 108 -3.45 -10.18 2.02
C GLU A 108 -4.68 -10.11 2.94
N ALA A 109 -5.30 -11.26 3.22
CA ALA A 109 -6.52 -11.39 4.03
C ALA A 109 -6.48 -10.68 5.41
N PRO A 110 -5.34 -10.58 6.14
CA PRO A 110 -5.25 -9.82 7.39
C PRO A 110 -5.54 -8.31 7.27
N MET A 111 -5.42 -7.70 6.08
CA MET A 111 -5.76 -6.28 5.87
C MET A 111 -7.27 -6.05 5.74
N ILE A 112 -8.06 -7.09 5.49
CA ILE A 112 -9.47 -6.98 5.11
C ILE A 112 -10.36 -7.05 6.35
N HIS A 113 -11.32 -6.12 6.43
CA HIS A 113 -12.29 -6.08 7.52
C HIS A 113 -13.16 -7.34 7.55
N ARG A 114 -13.44 -7.90 8.75
CA ARG A 114 -14.18 -9.16 8.92
C ARG A 114 -15.53 -9.18 8.19
N ALA A 115 -16.22 -8.03 8.17
CA ALA A 115 -17.55 -7.91 7.56
C ALA A 115 -17.52 -8.20 6.04
N CYS A 116 -16.39 -7.96 5.37
CA CYS A 116 -16.23 -8.28 3.94
C CYS A 116 -16.25 -9.80 3.72
N PHE A 117 -15.55 -10.58 4.55
CA PHE A 117 -15.57 -12.05 4.47
C PHE A 117 -16.95 -12.60 4.78
N GLU A 118 -17.65 -12.02 5.76
CA GLU A 118 -18.98 -12.43 6.15
C GLU A 118 -20.04 -12.06 5.09
N ALA A 119 -19.89 -10.92 4.41
CA ALA A 119 -20.73 -10.55 3.27
C ALA A 119 -20.50 -11.47 2.07
N VAL A 120 -19.24 -11.82 1.79
CA VAL A 120 -18.88 -12.82 0.75
C VAL A 120 -19.48 -14.19 1.08
N ASP A 121 -19.37 -14.65 2.33
CA ASP A 121 -19.99 -15.89 2.82
C ASP A 121 -21.50 -15.90 2.57
N ARG A 122 -22.24 -14.90 3.07
CA ARG A 122 -23.70 -14.76 2.87
C ARG A 122 -24.08 -14.72 1.38
N SER A 123 -23.33 -14.00 0.56
CA SER A 123 -23.57 -13.94 -0.89
C SER A 123 -23.31 -15.28 -1.57
N PHE A 124 -22.27 -16.01 -1.20
CA PHE A 124 -21.95 -17.30 -1.82
C PHE A 124 -22.95 -18.38 -1.41
N ARG A 125 -23.37 -18.43 -0.14
CA ARG A 125 -24.46 -19.31 0.32
C ARG A 125 -25.72 -19.13 -0.51
N ASP A 126 -26.12 -17.88 -0.75
CA ASP A 126 -27.30 -17.54 -1.55
C ASP A 126 -27.13 -17.89 -3.05
N ILE A 127 -25.98 -17.54 -3.65
CA ILE A 127 -25.66 -17.82 -5.06
C ILE A 127 -25.61 -19.32 -5.35
N MET A 128 -25.06 -20.10 -4.42
CA MET A 128 -24.93 -21.56 -4.48
C MET A 128 -26.20 -22.30 -4.00
N LYS A 129 -27.14 -21.60 -3.35
CA LYS A 129 -28.30 -22.18 -2.65
C LYS A 129 -27.91 -23.24 -1.63
N ASN A 130 -26.85 -22.95 -0.89
CA ASN A 130 -26.29 -23.80 0.16
C ASN A 130 -26.04 -22.95 1.42
N GLU A 131 -27.05 -22.83 2.28
CA GLU A 131 -26.99 -22.02 3.50
C GLU A 131 -26.26 -22.72 4.66
N LEU A 132 -26.05 -24.04 4.58
CA LEU A 132 -25.50 -24.87 5.66
C LEU A 132 -23.96 -24.79 5.72
N GLU A 133 -23.31 -24.77 4.57
CA GLU A 133 -21.85 -24.74 4.48
C GLU A 133 -21.31 -23.30 4.37
N PRO A 134 -20.18 -22.98 5.05
CA PRO A 134 -19.45 -21.73 4.80
C PRO A 134 -19.15 -21.53 3.31
N PHE A 135 -19.27 -20.29 2.85
CA PHE A 135 -19.03 -19.85 1.48
C PHE A 135 -19.85 -20.64 0.44
N GLY A 136 -21.02 -21.16 0.82
CA GLY A 136 -21.87 -21.98 -0.04
C GLY A 136 -21.25 -23.33 -0.42
N GLY A 137 -20.27 -23.81 0.35
CA GLY A 137 -19.49 -25.02 0.05
C GLY A 137 -18.34 -24.78 -0.93
N LYS A 138 -17.93 -23.53 -1.17
CA LYS A 138 -16.75 -23.20 -1.99
C LYS A 138 -15.46 -23.45 -1.22
N VAL A 139 -14.43 -23.95 -1.91
CA VAL A 139 -13.08 -24.05 -1.35
C VAL A 139 -12.45 -22.66 -1.36
N MET A 140 -12.29 -22.09 -0.17
CA MET A 140 -11.63 -20.81 0.05
C MET A 140 -10.20 -21.02 0.55
N VAL A 141 -9.24 -20.27 0.01
CA VAL A 141 -7.87 -20.17 0.53
C VAL A 141 -7.58 -18.71 0.86
N PHE A 142 -7.28 -18.45 2.12
CA PHE A 142 -6.88 -17.13 2.62
C PHE A 142 -5.36 -17.13 2.84
N SER A 143 -4.64 -16.22 2.18
CA SER A 143 -3.21 -16.00 2.41
C SER A 143 -2.95 -14.61 2.97
N GLY A 144 -1.79 -14.46 3.61
CA GLY A 144 -1.36 -13.24 4.26
C GLY A 144 -0.64 -13.53 5.58
N ASP A 145 -0.08 -12.47 6.17
CA ASP A 145 0.75 -12.55 7.36
C ASP A 145 0.21 -11.62 8.45
N ARG A 146 -0.08 -12.19 9.62
CA ARG A 146 -0.66 -11.48 10.77
C ARG A 146 0.31 -10.52 11.46
N ARG A 147 1.59 -10.50 11.06
CA ARG A 147 2.58 -9.49 11.47
C ARG A 147 2.49 -8.20 10.65
N GLN A 148 1.79 -8.24 9.52
CA GLN A 148 1.60 -7.10 8.64
C GLN A 148 0.39 -6.27 9.09
N ILE A 149 0.01 -5.25 8.32
CA ILE A 149 -0.95 -4.25 8.79
C ILE A 149 -2.36 -4.86 8.82
N LEU A 150 -3.07 -4.59 9.92
CA LEU A 150 -4.46 -4.99 10.17
C LEU A 150 -5.44 -4.05 9.44
N PRO A 151 -6.78 -4.29 9.47
CA PRO A 151 -7.73 -3.42 8.80
C PRO A 151 -7.62 -1.96 9.28
N VAL A 152 -7.59 -1.03 8.33
CA VAL A 152 -7.45 0.41 8.62
C VAL A 152 -8.83 0.98 8.94
N LEU A 153 -9.02 1.42 10.18
CA LEU A 153 -10.26 2.05 10.66
C LEU A 153 -9.98 3.51 11.03
N LYS A 154 -10.94 4.41 10.76
CA LYS A 154 -10.88 5.82 11.20
C LYS A 154 -11.14 5.89 12.71
N ASP A 155 -10.26 6.57 13.44
CA ASP A 155 -10.36 6.88 14.89
C ASP A 155 -10.60 5.69 15.85
N ALA A 156 -10.31 4.46 15.41
CA ALA A 156 -10.57 3.25 16.19
C ALA A 156 -9.53 2.97 17.29
N THR A 157 -10.00 2.40 18.39
CA THR A 157 -9.15 1.84 19.45
C THR A 157 -8.53 0.50 19.04
N ARG A 158 -7.49 0.07 19.77
CA ARG A 158 -6.89 -1.28 19.61
C ARG A 158 -7.93 -2.40 19.71
N ALA A 159 -8.94 -2.27 20.56
CA ALA A 159 -9.97 -3.28 20.74
C ALA A 159 -10.87 -3.37 19.49
N GLU A 160 -11.30 -2.24 18.96
CA GLU A 160 -12.09 -2.18 17.72
C GLU A 160 -11.29 -2.69 16.51
N THR A 161 -10.01 -2.36 16.40
CA THR A 161 -9.12 -2.90 15.34
C THR A 161 -8.97 -4.42 15.43
N LEU A 162 -8.89 -4.99 16.64
CA LEU A 162 -8.86 -6.45 16.82
C LEU A 162 -10.22 -7.10 16.50
N GLU A 163 -11.32 -6.48 16.90
CA GLU A 163 -12.69 -6.94 16.60
C GLU A 163 -13.01 -6.88 15.09
N ALA A 164 -12.40 -5.94 14.37
CA ALA A 164 -12.43 -5.83 12.91
C ALA A 164 -11.64 -6.91 12.16
N CYS A 165 -10.68 -7.58 12.79
CA CYS A 165 -9.85 -8.59 12.14
C CYS A 165 -10.65 -9.86 11.82
N PHE A 166 -10.32 -10.55 10.72
CA PHE A 166 -11.00 -11.80 10.32
C PHE A 166 -10.98 -12.90 11.41
N LYS A 167 -9.95 -12.89 12.29
CA LYS A 167 -9.86 -13.75 13.49
C LYS A 167 -11.10 -13.66 14.40
N SER A 168 -11.74 -12.50 14.44
CA SER A 168 -12.91 -12.18 15.27
C SER A 168 -14.24 -12.49 14.56
N SER A 169 -14.20 -13.11 13.38
CA SER A 169 -15.38 -13.65 12.69
C SER A 169 -15.70 -15.07 13.16
N GLN A 170 -16.98 -15.43 13.22
CA GLN A 170 -17.41 -16.82 13.47
C GLN A 170 -16.87 -17.80 12.42
N LEU A 171 -16.64 -17.32 11.18
CA LEU A 171 -16.06 -18.08 10.09
C LEU A 171 -14.65 -18.59 10.39
N TRP A 172 -13.90 -17.91 11.26
CA TRP A 172 -12.53 -18.30 11.62
C TRP A 172 -12.44 -19.70 12.20
N SER A 173 -13.46 -20.13 12.95
CA SER A 173 -13.55 -21.47 13.56
C SER A 173 -13.63 -22.61 12.54
N HIS A 174 -14.03 -22.31 11.30
CA HIS A 174 -14.12 -23.28 10.20
C HIS A 174 -12.82 -23.37 9.38
N LEU A 175 -11.82 -22.51 9.63
CA LEU A 175 -10.60 -22.45 8.85
C LEU A 175 -9.54 -23.43 9.35
N ARG A 176 -9.01 -24.25 8.44
CA ARG A 176 -7.77 -24.99 8.69
C ARG A 176 -6.57 -24.07 8.48
N GLN A 177 -5.84 -23.78 9.55
CA GLN A 177 -4.61 -23.01 9.47
C GLN A 177 -3.45 -23.86 8.94
N VAL A 178 -2.63 -23.28 8.05
CA VAL A 178 -1.36 -23.84 7.57
C VAL A 178 -0.32 -22.73 7.69
N ARG A 179 0.84 -23.05 8.27
CA ARG A 179 1.95 -22.10 8.44
C ARG A 179 3.08 -22.48 7.49
N LEU A 180 3.48 -21.55 6.64
CA LEU A 180 4.73 -21.65 5.88
C LEU A 180 5.91 -21.28 6.79
N THR A 181 7.00 -22.06 6.71
CA THR A 181 8.19 -21.91 7.56
C THR A 181 9.42 -21.45 6.79
N GLU A 182 9.45 -21.65 5.48
CA GLU A 182 10.57 -21.26 4.61
C GLU A 182 10.30 -19.88 4.00
N ASN A 183 11.15 -18.91 4.34
CA ASN A 183 11.06 -17.57 3.79
C ASN A 183 11.90 -17.49 2.50
N MET A 184 11.25 -17.69 1.36
CA MET A 184 11.92 -17.65 0.05
C MET A 184 12.63 -16.30 -0.21
N ARG A 185 12.08 -15.16 0.25
CA ARG A 185 12.71 -13.83 0.09
C ARG A 185 14.08 -13.76 0.78
N VAL A 186 14.23 -14.43 1.93
CA VAL A 186 15.49 -14.55 2.68
C VAL A 186 16.43 -15.56 2.01
N GLN A 187 15.92 -16.71 1.55
CA GLN A 187 16.74 -17.73 0.88
C GLN A 187 17.30 -17.27 -0.47
N THR A 188 16.54 -16.50 -1.25
CA THR A 188 16.98 -15.92 -2.54
C THR A 188 17.71 -14.58 -2.37
N ALA A 189 17.98 -14.13 -1.15
CA ALA A 189 18.77 -12.95 -0.91
C ALA A 189 20.24 -13.20 -1.32
N PRO A 190 20.96 -12.21 -1.89
CA PRO A 190 22.39 -12.33 -2.15
C PRO A 190 23.23 -12.59 -0.89
N ASP A 191 22.71 -12.20 0.27
CA ASP A 191 23.27 -12.46 1.60
C ASP A 191 22.15 -12.93 2.55
N PRO A 192 21.94 -14.26 2.69
CA PRO A 192 20.91 -14.81 3.57
C PRO A 192 21.12 -14.57 5.06
N ALA A 193 22.35 -14.25 5.50
CA ALA A 193 22.64 -13.99 6.92
C ALA A 193 22.11 -12.60 7.32
N SER A 194 22.46 -11.56 6.56
CA SER A 194 21.89 -10.20 6.69
C SER A 194 20.36 -10.19 6.61
N ALA A 195 19.78 -11.06 5.78
CA ALA A 195 18.34 -11.18 5.59
C ALA A 195 17.61 -11.82 6.79
N ALA A 196 18.27 -12.68 7.56
CA ALA A 196 17.70 -13.34 8.73
C ALA A 196 17.63 -12.44 9.97
N GLU A 197 18.58 -11.50 10.13
CA GLU A 197 18.63 -10.55 11.25
C GLU A 197 17.41 -9.60 11.30
N LEU A 198 16.80 -9.31 10.15
CA LEU A 198 15.61 -8.44 10.05
C LEU A 198 14.31 -9.07 10.59
N ALA A 199 14.36 -10.31 11.10
CA ALA A 199 13.18 -11.09 11.48
C ALA A 199 12.91 -11.17 13.00
N ASP A 200 13.77 -10.61 13.86
CA ASP A 200 13.63 -10.72 15.32
C ASP A 200 12.73 -9.63 15.92
N GLU A 201 11.97 -9.98 16.96
CA GLU A 201 10.76 -9.26 17.40
C GLU A 201 10.77 -8.89 18.89
N ASN A 202 11.49 -7.84 19.29
CA ASN A 202 11.15 -6.97 20.44
C ASN A 202 12.01 -5.69 20.40
N GLY A 203 11.40 -4.52 20.62
CA GLY A 203 12.12 -3.24 20.88
C GLY A 203 13.32 -2.96 19.98
N ILE A 204 13.08 -2.54 18.74
CA ILE A 204 14.16 -2.40 17.74
C ILE A 204 15.02 -1.17 18.05
N CYS A 205 16.17 -1.41 18.70
CA CYS A 205 17.34 -0.55 18.53
C CYS A 205 17.75 -0.64 17.05
N LEU A 206 17.59 0.45 16.32
CA LEU A 206 17.86 0.48 14.90
C LEU A 206 19.38 0.49 14.67
N PRO A 207 19.92 -0.46 13.88
CA PRO A 207 21.35 -0.50 13.58
C PRO A 207 21.85 0.78 12.93
N ARG A 208 22.95 1.32 13.46
CA ARG A 208 23.46 2.64 13.08
C ARG A 208 23.84 2.76 11.60
N ASP A 209 24.23 1.66 10.95
CA ASP A 209 24.52 1.57 9.51
C ASP A 209 23.29 1.78 8.60
N MET A 210 22.08 1.55 9.14
CA MET A 210 20.82 1.83 8.46
C MET A 210 20.40 3.29 8.64
N CYS A 211 20.83 3.95 9.71
CA CYS A 211 20.30 5.25 10.13
C CYS A 211 21.15 6.43 9.62
N ILE A 212 20.47 7.39 9.00
CA ILE A 212 21.06 8.65 8.53
C ILE A 212 20.94 9.67 9.66
N ILE A 213 22.09 10.14 10.16
CA ILE A 213 22.18 11.22 11.14
C ILE A 213 22.82 12.44 10.45
N PRO A 214 22.08 13.53 10.18
CA PRO A 214 22.68 14.70 9.55
C PRO A 214 23.72 15.36 10.47
N GLY A 215 24.86 15.72 9.90
CA GLY A 215 25.93 16.44 10.59
C GLY A 215 27.17 15.60 10.90
N THR A 216 27.07 14.27 10.92
CA THR A 216 28.25 13.40 10.90
C THR A 216 28.81 13.29 9.48
N ARG A 217 30.09 13.62 9.29
CA ARG A 217 30.85 13.36 8.05
C ARG A 217 31.21 11.87 7.94
N GLY A 218 30.21 11.03 7.73
CA GLY A 218 30.36 9.68 7.20
C GLY A 218 29.94 9.67 5.72
N ASP A 219 30.56 8.83 4.91
CA ASP A 219 30.13 8.67 3.51
C ASP A 219 28.96 7.65 3.48
N ASP A 220 27.75 8.09 3.85
CA ASP A 220 26.56 7.22 4.03
C ASP A 220 26.00 6.61 2.71
N ARG A 221 26.74 6.76 1.61
CA ARG A 221 26.46 6.14 0.30
C ARG A 221 26.67 4.63 0.38
N TRP A 222 26.22 3.91 -0.65
CA TRP A 222 26.10 2.44 -0.59
C TRP A 222 27.38 1.64 -0.82
N ASP A 223 28.52 2.30 -1.06
CA ASP A 223 29.78 1.63 -1.40
C ASP A 223 30.98 2.09 -0.55
N ASP A 224 31.82 1.09 -0.26
CA ASP A 224 33.23 1.08 0.13
C ASP A 224 33.72 1.20 1.60
N GLU A 225 34.59 0.21 1.89
CA GLU A 225 35.54 -0.01 2.99
C GLU A 225 35.11 -0.63 4.34
N GLU A 226 35.67 -1.83 4.57
CA GLU A 226 35.85 -2.45 5.89
C GLU A 226 36.74 -1.56 6.79
N THR A 227 36.40 -1.39 8.08
CA THR A 227 37.36 -1.68 9.16
C THR A 227 36.76 -1.71 10.58
N LYS A 228 37.04 -2.81 11.29
CA LYS A 228 37.27 -2.94 12.74
C LYS A 228 36.14 -2.62 13.74
N LEU A 229 35.54 -3.70 14.24
CA LEU A 229 34.89 -3.79 15.55
C LEU A 229 35.91 -4.06 16.67
N ASN A 230 35.86 -3.29 17.76
CA ASN A 230 36.56 -3.57 19.01
C ASN A 230 35.75 -3.04 20.22
N GLU A 231 35.18 -3.95 21.03
CA GLU A 231 35.09 -3.94 22.52
C GLU A 231 34.50 -2.68 23.25
N THR A 232 33.71 -2.75 24.33
CA THR A 232 33.27 -3.85 25.23
C THR A 232 31.99 -3.44 26.00
N MET A 233 31.38 -4.39 26.72
CA MET A 233 30.09 -4.31 27.42
C MET A 233 30.20 -3.80 28.88
N GLU A 234 29.28 -2.95 29.36
CA GLU A 234 28.86 -2.86 30.78
C GLU A 234 27.48 -2.16 30.93
N SER A 235 26.79 -2.33 32.07
CA SER A 235 25.40 -1.87 32.30
C SER A 235 25.10 -1.70 33.82
N PRO A 236 23.91 -1.21 34.26
CA PRO A 236 23.60 0.19 34.58
C PRO A 236 23.31 0.39 36.10
N PRO A 237 22.93 1.59 36.61
CA PRO A 237 21.53 2.09 36.60
C PRO A 237 21.46 3.66 36.50
N ASN A 238 20.36 4.42 36.69
CA ASN A 238 19.00 4.19 37.21
C ASN A 238 17.98 5.25 36.70
N PHE A 239 16.69 5.11 37.04
CA PHE A 239 15.58 6.02 36.70
C PHE A 239 15.56 7.39 37.40
N ASN A 240 14.94 8.39 36.75
CA ASN A 240 13.94 9.28 37.38
C ASN A 240 12.98 9.91 36.35
N LEU A 241 11.70 10.05 36.73
CA LEU A 241 10.62 10.69 35.94
C LEU A 241 10.31 12.08 36.51
N LEU A 242 10.14 13.09 35.65
CA LEU A 242 9.55 14.39 36.00
C LEU A 242 8.68 14.97 34.83
N PRO A 243 7.78 15.95 35.09
CA PRO A 243 6.46 16.02 34.43
C PRO A 243 6.34 17.06 33.29
N PRO A 244 5.20 17.10 32.55
CA PRO A 244 5.02 17.96 31.39
C PRO A 244 4.49 19.38 31.72
N THR A 245 5.19 20.39 31.22
CA THR A 245 4.78 21.80 31.04
C THR A 245 5.59 22.36 29.84
N GLU A 246 5.14 23.30 29.02
CA GLU A 246 3.94 24.14 28.98
C GLU A 246 3.63 24.57 27.51
N THR A 247 2.56 25.34 27.29
CA THR A 247 2.03 25.73 25.96
C THR A 247 2.99 26.50 25.03
N PRO A 248 2.89 26.36 23.69
CA PRO A 248 3.78 27.03 22.74
C PRO A 248 3.42 28.52 22.50
N PRO A 249 4.41 29.42 22.37
CA PRO A 249 4.21 30.79 21.87
C PRO A 249 4.18 30.87 20.33
N ASP A 250 3.86 32.06 19.84
CA ASP A 250 3.39 32.35 18.47
C ASP A 250 4.47 32.28 17.36
N ARG A 251 4.03 32.12 16.11
CA ARG A 251 4.84 31.74 14.94
C ARG A 251 5.43 32.94 14.18
N GLY A 252 6.71 32.87 13.82
CA GLY A 252 7.27 33.78 12.82
C GLY A 252 8.79 33.69 12.61
N VAL A 253 9.17 33.11 11.47
CA VAL A 253 10.54 33.03 10.89
C VAL A 253 11.49 32.07 11.62
N ASP A 254 12.11 31.19 10.82
CA ASP A 254 13.06 30.13 11.22
C ASP A 254 12.55 29.18 12.32
N ASP A 255 11.65 28.25 11.96
CA ASP A 255 11.39 27.04 12.76
C ASP A 255 12.61 26.10 12.62
N PRO A 256 13.47 25.94 13.65
CA PRO A 256 14.65 25.07 13.57
C PRO A 256 14.26 23.60 13.33
N ASP A 257 13.03 23.19 13.67
CA ASP A 257 12.55 21.86 13.32
C ASP A 257 12.20 21.72 11.84
N GLU A 258 11.74 22.77 11.16
CA GLU A 258 11.42 22.68 9.73
C GLU A 258 12.69 22.48 8.90
N ASP A 259 13.76 23.20 9.23
CA ASP A 259 15.05 23.02 8.56
C ASP A 259 15.70 21.68 8.93
N ARG A 260 15.58 21.23 10.18
CA ARG A 260 15.98 19.86 10.60
C ARG A 260 15.21 18.77 9.82
N ARG A 261 13.89 18.91 9.67
CA ARG A 261 13.04 18.01 8.85
C ARG A 261 13.51 18.00 7.38
N LYS A 262 13.76 19.18 6.79
CA LYS A 262 14.27 19.29 5.41
C LYS A 262 15.65 18.65 5.26
N GLN A 263 16.54 18.83 6.22
CA GLN A 263 17.88 18.22 6.19
C GLN A 263 17.80 16.69 6.26
N ASN A 264 16.98 16.14 7.17
CA ASN A 264 16.70 14.70 7.28
C ASN A 264 16.18 14.11 5.97
N VAL A 265 15.17 14.74 5.36
CA VAL A 265 14.58 14.27 4.09
C VAL A 265 15.58 14.38 2.94
N ASN A 266 16.35 15.47 2.85
CA ASN A 266 17.36 15.62 1.82
C ASN A 266 18.43 14.52 1.89
N ALA A 267 19.00 14.27 3.07
CA ALA A 267 19.99 13.21 3.24
C ALA A 267 19.43 11.83 2.90
N LEU A 268 18.15 11.55 3.22
CA LEU A 268 17.49 10.32 2.81
C LEU A 268 17.31 10.21 1.28
N ILE A 269 16.97 11.32 0.60
CA ILE A 269 16.88 11.34 -0.86
C ILE A 269 18.27 11.08 -1.48
N ASP A 270 19.33 11.69 -0.94
CA ASP A 270 20.69 11.51 -1.44
C ASP A 270 21.20 10.05 -1.27
N ALA A 271 20.83 9.39 -0.17
CA ALA A 271 21.19 7.99 0.08
C ALA A 271 20.36 6.97 -0.72
N VAL A 272 19.07 7.23 -0.94
CA VAL A 272 18.13 6.27 -1.57
C VAL A 272 18.01 6.47 -3.08
N SER A 273 18.10 7.72 -3.53
CA SER A 273 17.97 8.15 -4.92
C SER A 273 19.17 9.01 -5.33
N PRO A 274 20.41 8.47 -5.29
CA PRO A 274 21.61 9.19 -5.69
C PRO A 274 21.51 9.60 -7.15
N GLY A 275 21.79 10.88 -7.44
CA GLY A 275 21.77 11.40 -8.80
C GLY A 275 20.38 11.56 -9.44
N VAL A 276 19.28 11.56 -8.67
CA VAL A 276 17.89 11.61 -9.17
C VAL A 276 17.57 12.72 -10.20
N GLY A 277 18.37 13.78 -10.24
CA GLY A 277 18.25 14.87 -11.22
C GLY A 277 18.85 14.58 -12.60
N ASP A 278 19.49 13.43 -12.83
CA ASP A 278 19.98 13.01 -14.14
C ASP A 278 18.83 12.59 -15.07
N ASP A 279 18.78 13.27 -16.21
CA ASP A 279 17.83 13.10 -17.29
C ASP A 279 17.87 11.73 -18.00
N ASN A 280 18.94 10.95 -17.78
CA ASN A 280 19.20 9.67 -18.46
C ASN A 280 18.93 8.44 -17.60
N LEU A 281 18.43 8.60 -16.37
CA LEU A 281 18.12 7.48 -15.48
C LEU A 281 17.07 6.53 -16.10
N PRO A 282 17.30 5.20 -16.09
CA PRO A 282 16.38 4.20 -16.67
C PRO A 282 15.10 4.01 -15.83
N ASP A 283 14.09 3.32 -16.37
CA ASP A 283 12.83 3.07 -15.64
C ASP A 283 13.08 2.18 -14.41
N GLU A 284 13.97 1.20 -14.55
CA GLU A 284 14.44 0.27 -13.53
C GLU A 284 14.89 1.01 -12.26
N TYR A 285 15.63 2.11 -12.42
CA TYR A 285 16.12 2.92 -11.30
C TYR A 285 14.97 3.33 -10.37
N PHE A 286 13.86 3.80 -10.93
CA PHE A 286 12.69 4.26 -10.19
C PHE A 286 11.80 3.10 -9.71
N VAL A 287 11.75 1.99 -10.46
CA VAL A 287 11.00 0.78 -10.03
C VAL A 287 11.64 0.17 -8.78
N GLU A 288 12.96 0.06 -8.74
CA GLU A 288 13.74 -0.57 -7.67
C GLU A 288 13.84 0.23 -6.36
N ARG A 289 13.56 1.53 -6.40
CA ARG A 289 13.76 2.48 -5.30
C ARG A 289 12.43 3.09 -4.85
N VAL A 290 12.27 3.24 -3.54
CA VAL A 290 11.16 4.02 -2.95
C VAL A 290 11.57 4.62 -1.61
N ILE A 291 10.94 5.72 -1.21
CA ILE A 291 10.94 6.19 0.17
C ILE A 291 9.56 5.90 0.80
N LEU A 292 9.55 5.24 1.95
CA LEU A 292 8.36 4.94 2.72
C LEU A 292 8.22 5.93 3.88
N ALA A 293 6.99 6.36 4.18
CA ALA A 293 6.68 7.10 5.40
C ALA A 293 5.33 6.65 6.00
N PRO A 294 5.10 6.87 7.31
CA PRO A 294 3.83 6.47 7.95
C PRO A 294 2.61 7.25 7.44
N THR A 295 2.78 8.52 7.05
CA THR A 295 1.66 9.44 6.74
C THR A 295 1.68 9.94 5.30
N ASN A 296 0.49 10.22 4.74
CA ASN A 296 0.37 10.88 3.43
C ASN A 296 0.99 12.28 3.41
N ALA A 297 1.05 12.99 4.55
CA ALA A 297 1.63 14.32 4.63
C ALA A 297 3.16 14.28 4.43
N SER A 298 3.86 13.38 5.14
CA SER A 298 5.29 13.18 4.96
C SER A 298 5.61 12.66 3.55
N VAL A 299 4.79 11.76 2.99
CA VAL A 299 4.90 11.28 1.60
C VAL A 299 4.79 12.41 0.57
N ARG A 300 3.84 13.35 0.72
CA ARG A 300 3.74 14.52 -0.17
C ARG A 300 5.01 15.36 -0.09
N ARG A 301 5.43 15.74 1.13
CA ARG A 301 6.64 16.55 1.34
C ARG A 301 7.88 15.93 0.69
N ILE A 302 8.10 14.62 0.83
CA ILE A 302 9.22 13.92 0.19
C ILE A 302 9.10 13.96 -1.33
N ASN A 303 7.91 13.64 -1.88
CA ASN A 303 7.68 13.68 -3.33
C ASN A 303 7.90 15.08 -3.92
N ASP A 304 7.48 16.13 -3.22
CA ASP A 304 7.70 17.53 -3.62
C ASP A 304 9.21 17.85 -3.65
N MET A 305 9.93 17.55 -2.56
CA MET A 305 11.38 17.76 -2.44
C MET A 305 12.21 16.95 -3.47
N VAL A 306 11.78 15.74 -3.85
CA VAL A 306 12.42 14.99 -4.95
C VAL A 306 12.08 15.62 -6.31
N SER A 307 10.85 16.12 -6.50
CA SER A 307 10.42 16.76 -7.75
C SER A 307 11.14 18.10 -8.00
N GLU A 308 11.53 18.81 -6.96
CA GLU A 308 12.38 20.01 -7.05
C GLU A 308 13.76 19.70 -7.67
N ARG A 309 14.34 18.54 -7.33
CA ARG A 309 15.67 18.09 -7.81
C ARG A 309 15.67 17.64 -9.28
N LEU A 310 14.51 17.38 -9.89
CA LEU A 310 14.41 17.05 -11.31
C LEU A 310 14.68 18.27 -12.21
N SER A 311 15.34 18.04 -13.34
CA SER A 311 15.43 19.00 -14.43
C SER A 311 14.12 19.06 -15.26
N GLY A 312 13.98 20.09 -16.09
CA GLY A 312 12.83 20.29 -16.98
C GLY A 312 11.77 21.28 -16.48
N GLU A 313 10.86 21.65 -17.39
CA GLU A 313 9.77 22.59 -17.12
C GLU A 313 8.71 21.98 -16.20
N THR A 314 8.35 22.73 -15.16
CA THR A 314 7.28 22.38 -14.23
C THR A 314 5.92 22.69 -14.84
N LYS A 315 5.02 21.71 -14.93
CA LYS A 315 3.60 21.93 -15.20
C LYS A 315 2.76 21.67 -13.96
N GLU A 316 1.90 22.63 -13.66
CA GLU A 316 0.96 22.60 -12.55
C GLU A 316 -0.44 22.21 -13.06
N TYR A 317 -1.13 21.39 -12.28
CA TYR A 317 -2.52 20.99 -12.51
C TYR A 317 -3.33 21.23 -11.24
N LEU A 318 -4.09 22.32 -11.24
CA LEU A 318 -5.12 22.59 -10.24
C LEU A 318 -6.37 21.73 -10.53
N SER A 319 -7.09 21.30 -9.52
CA SER A 319 -8.37 20.60 -9.66
C SER A 319 -9.52 21.59 -9.87
N VAL A 320 -10.64 21.08 -10.36
CA VAL A 320 -11.91 21.81 -10.34
C VAL A 320 -12.77 21.23 -9.22
N ASP A 321 -12.92 22.00 -8.15
CA ASP A 321 -13.64 21.59 -6.95
C ASP A 321 -15.04 22.21 -6.94
N SER A 322 -16.01 21.44 -6.44
CA SER A 322 -17.43 21.78 -6.45
C SER A 322 -18.15 21.01 -5.34
N LEU A 323 -19.31 21.50 -4.90
CA LEU A 323 -20.10 20.85 -3.86
C LEU A 323 -21.37 20.20 -4.44
N GLU A 324 -21.67 18.99 -3.99
CA GLU A 324 -22.94 18.32 -4.23
C GLU A 324 -23.73 18.17 -2.92
N GLY A 325 -25.07 18.20 -3.02
CA GLY A 325 -25.98 17.98 -1.89
C GLY A 325 -26.28 19.19 -0.99
N VAL A 326 -25.60 20.33 -1.20
CA VAL A 326 -25.85 21.60 -0.47
C VAL A 326 -26.84 22.51 -1.21
N ALA A 327 -27.62 23.28 -0.43
CA ALA A 327 -28.59 24.24 -0.96
C ALA A 327 -27.96 25.51 -1.55
N ASP A 328 -26.75 25.88 -1.08
CA ASP A 328 -25.94 26.96 -1.63
C ASP A 328 -24.55 26.40 -2.02
N PRO A 329 -24.21 26.34 -3.32
CA PRO A 329 -22.90 25.91 -3.79
C PRO A 329 -21.74 26.82 -3.36
N ASN A 330 -22.03 28.08 -2.98
CA ASN A 330 -21.04 29.08 -2.56
C ASN A 330 -20.93 29.20 -1.03
N MET A 331 -21.45 28.23 -0.27
CA MET A 331 -21.46 28.23 1.19
C MET A 331 -20.05 28.23 1.82
N PHE A 332 -19.02 27.83 1.05
CA PHE A 332 -17.63 27.76 1.47
C PHE A 332 -16.72 28.44 0.44
N GLU A 333 -15.69 29.13 0.92
CA GLU A 333 -14.70 29.78 0.05
C GLU A 333 -13.91 28.73 -0.77
N PRO A 334 -13.58 29.00 -2.05
CA PRO A 334 -12.82 28.07 -2.89
C PRO A 334 -11.48 27.66 -2.28
N GLU A 335 -10.77 28.58 -1.62
CA GLU A 335 -9.50 28.32 -0.95
C GLU A 335 -9.63 27.27 0.17
N PHE A 336 -10.76 27.27 0.89
CA PHE A 336 -11.04 26.26 1.90
C PHE A 336 -11.24 24.89 1.24
N LEU A 337 -12.06 24.79 0.20
CA LEU A 337 -12.29 23.52 -0.52
C LEU A 337 -10.99 22.97 -1.13
N ASN A 338 -10.19 23.84 -1.75
CA ASN A 338 -8.89 23.52 -2.32
C ASN A 338 -7.87 23.01 -1.27
N SER A 339 -8.02 23.43 0.00
CA SER A 339 -7.18 22.94 1.11
C SER A 339 -7.52 21.52 1.59
N LEU A 340 -8.73 21.01 1.28
CA LEU A 340 -9.20 19.72 1.75
C LEU A 340 -8.47 18.55 1.05
N ASN A 341 -8.07 17.56 1.86
CA ASN A 341 -7.32 16.39 1.44
C ASN A 341 -8.01 15.12 1.98
N PHE A 342 -8.64 14.35 1.10
CA PHE A 342 -9.37 13.13 1.45
C PHE A 342 -8.59 11.86 1.05
N PRO A 343 -8.74 10.74 1.79
CA PRO A 343 -8.26 9.43 1.34
C PRO A 343 -8.81 9.06 -0.05
N GLY A 344 -8.00 8.40 -0.89
CA GLY A 344 -8.44 7.97 -2.22
C GLY A 344 -8.74 9.09 -3.24
N ILE A 345 -8.48 10.35 -2.91
CA ILE A 345 -8.65 11.53 -3.77
C ILE A 345 -7.27 12.22 -3.95
N PRO A 346 -6.92 12.68 -5.15
CA PRO A 346 -5.71 13.46 -5.36
C PRO A 346 -5.80 14.84 -4.68
N PRO A 347 -4.66 15.46 -4.34
CA PRO A 347 -4.64 16.84 -3.84
C PRO A 347 -5.18 17.80 -4.91
N HIS A 348 -5.69 18.96 -4.47
CA HIS A 348 -6.12 20.02 -5.37
C HIS A 348 -5.02 20.38 -6.38
N ARG A 349 -3.79 20.56 -5.88
CA ARG A 349 -2.62 20.93 -6.68
C ARG A 349 -1.73 19.73 -6.92
N ILE A 350 -1.53 19.37 -8.19
CA ILE A 350 -0.52 18.41 -8.64
C ILE A 350 0.57 19.16 -9.42
N VAL A 351 1.83 18.89 -9.11
CA VAL A 351 3.00 19.46 -9.81
C VAL A 351 3.80 18.33 -10.41
N LEU A 352 4.09 18.41 -11.72
CA LEU A 352 4.85 17.38 -12.44
C LEU A 352 5.87 18.02 -13.39
N LYS A 353 6.93 17.27 -13.68
CA LYS A 353 7.87 17.52 -14.78
C LYS A 353 7.83 16.34 -15.75
N VAL A 354 8.36 16.52 -16.95
CA VAL A 354 8.62 15.36 -17.83
C VAL A 354 9.63 14.44 -17.15
N ARG A 355 9.52 13.12 -17.36
CA ARG A 355 10.24 12.05 -16.63
C ARG A 355 9.84 11.83 -15.17
N THR A 356 8.95 12.62 -14.55
CA THR A 356 8.48 12.32 -13.18
C THR A 356 7.83 10.92 -13.12
N PRO A 357 8.23 10.03 -12.19
CA PRO A 357 7.51 8.81 -11.88
C PRO A 357 6.19 9.15 -11.17
N ILE A 358 5.10 8.57 -11.64
CA ILE A 358 3.75 8.72 -11.09
C ILE A 358 3.14 7.35 -10.82
N ILE A 359 2.14 7.31 -9.94
CA ILE A 359 1.38 6.10 -9.62
C ILE A 359 -0.11 6.38 -9.75
N MET A 360 -0.83 5.47 -10.41
CA MET A 360 -2.29 5.50 -10.52
C MET A 360 -2.92 5.30 -9.14
N ILE A 361 -3.99 6.06 -8.84
CA ILE A 361 -4.75 5.94 -7.58
C ILE A 361 -6.20 5.47 -7.76
N ARG A 362 -6.64 5.25 -9.01
CA ARG A 362 -7.94 4.63 -9.36
C ARG A 362 -7.75 3.68 -10.55
N ASN A 363 -8.67 2.72 -10.67
CA ASN A 363 -8.78 1.90 -11.87
C ASN A 363 -9.48 2.71 -12.97
N LEU A 364 -8.90 2.75 -14.17
CA LEU A 364 -9.53 3.31 -15.37
C LEU A 364 -9.79 2.24 -16.42
N ASN A 365 -8.81 1.35 -16.64
CA ASN A 365 -8.89 0.30 -17.64
C ASN A 365 -7.83 -0.77 -17.32
N SER A 366 -8.26 -1.92 -16.82
CA SER A 366 -7.39 -3.06 -16.46
C SER A 366 -6.60 -3.60 -17.64
N ASP A 367 -7.25 -3.69 -18.79
CA ASP A 367 -6.74 -4.35 -19.99
C ASP A 367 -5.73 -3.45 -20.72
N ALA A 368 -5.80 -2.14 -20.43
CA ALA A 368 -4.78 -1.16 -20.77
C ALA A 368 -3.57 -1.19 -19.82
N GLY A 369 -3.70 -1.75 -18.61
CA GLY A 369 -2.74 -1.67 -17.51
C GLY A 369 -2.92 -0.44 -16.61
N LEU A 370 -4.04 0.29 -16.71
CA LEU A 370 -4.36 1.50 -15.95
C LEU A 370 -5.18 1.15 -14.68
N CYS A 371 -4.53 0.44 -13.75
CA CYS A 371 -5.07 0.07 -12.43
C CYS A 371 -4.47 0.94 -11.31
N ASN A 372 -5.17 1.06 -10.19
CA ASN A 372 -4.61 1.58 -8.94
C ASN A 372 -3.32 0.82 -8.59
N GLY A 373 -2.26 1.54 -8.24
CA GLY A 373 -0.93 0.96 -7.98
C GLY A 373 -0.01 0.87 -9.20
N THR A 374 -0.50 0.97 -10.45
CA THR A 374 0.37 0.98 -11.63
C THR A 374 1.32 2.18 -11.57
N ARG A 375 2.64 1.93 -11.63
CA ARG A 375 3.69 2.96 -11.70
C ARG A 375 4.04 3.27 -13.17
N LEU A 376 4.08 4.55 -13.51
CA LEU A 376 4.37 5.05 -14.86
C LEU A 376 5.43 6.16 -14.83
N ARG A 377 6.12 6.37 -15.95
CA ARG A 377 6.99 7.53 -16.18
C ARG A 377 6.29 8.54 -17.09
N VAL A 378 6.22 9.81 -16.69
CA VAL A 378 5.69 10.90 -17.53
C VAL A 378 6.54 11.08 -18.79
N VAL A 379 5.88 11.10 -19.95
CA VAL A 379 6.47 11.38 -21.27
C VAL A 379 6.10 12.77 -21.78
N SER A 380 4.86 13.20 -21.57
CA SER A 380 4.40 14.53 -21.99
C SER A 380 3.26 15.03 -21.10
N LEU A 381 3.31 16.30 -20.73
CA LEU A 381 2.33 16.97 -19.87
C LEU A 381 1.48 17.93 -20.70
N ARG A 382 0.29 17.48 -21.11
CA ARG A 382 -0.65 18.23 -21.96
C ARG A 382 -1.75 18.85 -21.09
N GLU A 383 -2.55 19.75 -21.66
CA GLU A 383 -3.55 20.50 -20.89
C GLU A 383 -4.66 19.62 -20.28
N ARG A 384 -5.11 18.59 -21.02
CA ARG A 384 -6.22 17.71 -20.63
C ARG A 384 -5.83 16.23 -20.57
N SER A 385 -4.54 15.91 -20.70
CA SER A 385 -4.04 14.54 -20.62
C SER A 385 -2.58 14.50 -20.20
N ILE A 386 -2.22 13.46 -19.44
CA ILE A 386 -0.84 13.09 -19.17
C ILE A 386 -0.50 11.89 -20.07
N GLU A 387 0.53 12.02 -20.90
CA GLU A 387 1.10 10.89 -21.64
C GLU A 387 2.21 10.26 -20.80
N ALA A 388 2.13 8.95 -20.57
CA ALA A 388 3.07 8.23 -19.73
C ALA A 388 3.39 6.82 -20.29
N THR A 389 4.46 6.22 -19.80
CA THR A 389 4.87 4.84 -20.11
C THR A 389 4.79 3.99 -18.85
N ILE A 390 4.18 2.80 -18.91
CA ILE A 390 4.11 1.87 -17.78
C ILE A 390 5.52 1.30 -17.50
N MET A 391 6.01 1.38 -16.25
CA MET A 391 7.40 1.02 -15.91
C MET A 391 7.59 -0.45 -15.51
N SER A 392 6.53 -1.16 -15.10
CA SER A 392 6.60 -2.53 -14.56
C SER A 392 5.38 -3.39 -14.93
N GLY A 393 5.48 -4.70 -14.66
CA GLY A 393 4.40 -5.66 -14.94
C GLY A 393 4.24 -6.02 -16.44
N PRO A 394 3.17 -6.75 -16.81
CA PRO A 394 2.97 -7.30 -18.15
C PRO A 394 2.78 -6.21 -19.24
N PHE A 395 2.42 -5.00 -18.85
CA PHE A 395 2.25 -3.87 -19.76
C PHE A 395 3.48 -2.93 -19.81
N LYS A 396 4.63 -3.33 -19.27
CA LYS A 396 5.87 -2.53 -19.27
C LYS A 396 6.22 -2.02 -20.67
N GLY A 397 6.59 -0.74 -20.76
CA GLY A 397 6.93 -0.07 -22.02
C GLY A 397 5.72 0.42 -22.83
N LYS A 398 4.48 0.08 -22.44
CA LYS A 398 3.27 0.57 -23.11
C LYS A 398 3.05 2.05 -22.82
N ARG A 399 2.90 2.84 -23.89
CA ARG A 399 2.48 4.26 -23.85
C ARG A 399 0.97 4.35 -23.65
N VAL A 400 0.56 5.22 -22.73
CA VAL A 400 -0.85 5.40 -22.33
C VAL A 400 -1.15 6.89 -22.11
N PHE A 401 -2.43 7.26 -22.24
CA PHE A 401 -2.93 8.59 -21.95
C PHE A 401 -3.88 8.54 -20.75
N ILE A 402 -3.64 9.42 -19.78
CA ILE A 402 -4.41 9.50 -18.55
C ILE A 402 -5.23 10.79 -18.58
N PRO A 403 -6.58 10.72 -18.61
CA PRO A 403 -7.46 11.88 -18.52
C PRO A 403 -7.67 12.30 -17.07
N ARG A 404 -8.29 13.48 -16.87
CA ARG A 404 -8.92 13.81 -15.58
C ARG A 404 -10.17 12.96 -15.37
N ILE A 405 -10.47 12.64 -14.12
CA ILE A 405 -11.74 12.04 -13.70
C ILE A 405 -12.32 12.81 -12.52
N ILE A 406 -13.58 12.52 -12.20
CA ILE A 406 -14.28 13.09 -11.05
C ILE A 406 -14.08 12.17 -9.85
N PHE A 407 -13.80 12.78 -8.70
CA PHE A 407 -13.71 12.15 -7.40
C PHE A 407 -14.78 12.70 -6.47
N TYR A 408 -15.27 11.84 -5.59
CA TYR A 408 -16.17 12.17 -4.49
C TYR A 408 -15.52 11.76 -3.17
N ASN A 409 -15.61 12.59 -2.13
CA ASN A 409 -15.33 12.12 -0.77
C ASN A 409 -16.41 11.11 -0.34
N GLU A 410 -16.09 10.28 0.65
CA GLU A 410 -17.05 9.32 1.14
C GLU A 410 -18.17 10.05 1.91
N ASP A 411 -19.39 9.54 1.77
CA ASP A 411 -20.61 10.00 2.45
C ASP A 411 -20.47 9.99 3.99
N ASP A 412 -19.46 9.28 4.48
CA ASP A 412 -19.29 8.88 5.87
C ASP A 412 -18.29 9.76 6.64
N ASP A 413 -17.66 10.73 5.98
CA ASP A 413 -16.91 11.81 6.62
C ASP A 413 -17.86 12.79 7.33
N LYS A 414 -18.38 12.37 8.51
CA LYS A 414 -19.20 13.15 9.45
C LYS A 414 -18.59 14.50 9.89
N GLU A 415 -17.33 14.72 9.53
CA GLU A 415 -16.56 15.95 9.69
C GLU A 415 -17.07 17.09 8.79
N PHE A 416 -17.69 16.77 7.62
CA PHE A 416 -18.18 17.75 6.66
C PHE A 416 -19.65 17.51 6.29
N PRO A 417 -20.52 18.54 6.32
CA PRO A 417 -21.95 18.41 5.99
C PRO A 417 -22.23 18.42 4.47
N PHE A 418 -21.25 18.09 3.62
CA PHE A 418 -21.31 18.22 2.17
C PHE A 418 -20.52 17.13 1.46
N LYS A 419 -20.83 16.89 0.19
CA LYS A 419 -19.99 16.07 -0.70
C LYS A 419 -19.12 16.97 -1.57
N LEU A 420 -17.81 16.87 -1.44
CA LEU A 420 -16.84 17.45 -2.36
C LEU A 420 -16.78 16.61 -3.63
N ARG A 421 -17.07 17.27 -4.77
CA ARG A 421 -16.82 16.77 -6.13
C ARG A 421 -15.54 17.44 -6.66
N ARG A 422 -14.45 16.69 -6.80
CA ARG A 422 -13.12 17.15 -7.28
C ARG A 422 -12.77 16.53 -8.64
N GLU A 423 -12.53 17.35 -9.66
CA GLU A 423 -12.08 16.89 -10.98
C GLU A 423 -10.56 17.06 -11.15
N GLN A 424 -9.83 15.94 -11.25
CA GLN A 424 -8.36 15.92 -11.25
C GLN A 424 -7.82 14.64 -11.93
N PHE A 425 -6.54 14.62 -12.28
CA PHE A 425 -5.89 13.39 -12.76
C PHE A 425 -5.80 12.32 -11.67
N PRO A 426 -6.08 11.04 -11.96
CA PRO A 426 -6.02 9.94 -11.01
C PRO A 426 -4.60 9.43 -10.77
N VAL A 427 -3.66 10.34 -10.56
CA VAL A 427 -2.25 10.04 -10.31
C VAL A 427 -1.66 10.91 -9.21
N VAL A 428 -0.60 10.42 -8.57
CA VAL A 428 0.29 11.21 -7.69
C VAL A 428 1.75 10.88 -8.01
N PRO A 429 2.73 11.75 -7.70
CA PRO A 429 4.14 11.40 -7.80
C PRO A 429 4.50 10.15 -6.98
N ALA A 430 5.48 9.39 -7.45
CA ALA A 430 5.75 8.02 -6.97
C ALA A 430 7.22 7.76 -6.63
N PHE A 431 7.92 8.75 -6.08
CA PHE A 431 9.22 8.56 -5.41
C PHE A 431 9.03 8.04 -3.98
N ALA A 432 7.99 8.56 -3.31
CA ALA A 432 7.59 8.11 -1.99
C ALA A 432 6.15 7.59 -1.97
N MET A 433 5.88 6.63 -1.08
CA MET A 433 4.53 6.13 -0.79
C MET A 433 4.36 5.81 0.71
N THR A 434 3.12 5.61 1.16
CA THR A 434 2.91 5.22 2.56
C THR A 434 3.36 3.78 2.79
N ILE A 435 3.82 3.47 4.00
CA ILE A 435 4.18 2.10 4.39
C ILE A 435 3.02 1.13 4.14
N ASN A 436 1.78 1.54 4.40
CA ASN A 436 0.59 0.73 4.15
C ASN A 436 0.42 0.34 2.66
N LYS A 437 0.81 1.23 1.73
CA LYS A 437 0.76 0.94 0.29
C LYS A 437 1.89 0.02 -0.19
N SER A 438 2.98 -0.14 0.57
CA SER A 438 4.08 -1.04 0.21
C SER A 438 3.88 -2.50 0.65
N GLN A 439 2.81 -2.79 1.40
CA GLN A 439 2.43 -4.16 1.75
C GLN A 439 2.25 -5.03 0.48
N GLY A 440 2.53 -6.34 0.57
CA GLY A 440 2.63 -7.25 -0.57
C GLY A 440 3.82 -7.04 -1.53
N GLN A 441 4.34 -5.82 -1.67
CA GLN A 441 5.43 -5.51 -2.61
C GLN A 441 6.80 -5.99 -2.11
N SER A 442 7.67 -6.40 -3.03
CA SER A 442 9.11 -6.60 -2.78
C SER A 442 9.86 -5.50 -3.55
N ILE A 443 10.79 -4.83 -2.89
CA ILE A 443 11.48 -3.63 -3.41
C ILE A 443 12.98 -3.82 -3.17
N HIS A 444 13.82 -3.40 -4.12
CA HIS A 444 15.27 -3.62 -3.99
C HIS A 444 15.89 -2.70 -2.95
N HIS A 445 15.51 -1.41 -2.95
CA HIS A 445 16.07 -0.40 -2.06
C HIS A 445 14.98 0.48 -1.45
N VAL A 446 15.05 0.70 -0.14
CA VAL A 446 14.00 1.35 0.64
C VAL A 446 14.57 2.41 1.56
N GLY A 447 14.16 3.66 1.32
CA GLY A 447 14.19 4.70 2.34
C GLY A 447 13.03 4.55 3.32
N ILE A 448 13.23 4.84 4.59
CA ILE A 448 12.16 4.95 5.60
C ILE A 448 12.31 6.30 6.31
N TYR A 449 11.32 7.18 6.17
CA TYR A 449 11.31 8.46 6.88
C TYR A 449 10.35 8.41 8.06
N LEU A 450 10.90 8.47 9.27
CA LEU A 450 10.16 8.48 10.53
C LEU A 450 10.30 9.85 11.20
N GLU A 451 9.59 10.84 10.64
CA GLU A 451 9.36 12.16 11.28
C GLU A 451 8.74 12.00 12.68
N PHE A 452 7.84 11.01 12.78
CA PHE A 452 7.28 10.50 14.02
C PHE A 452 7.34 8.97 13.99
N PRO A 453 7.31 8.27 15.13
CA PRO A 453 7.21 6.82 15.18
C PRO A 453 5.97 6.29 14.43
N VAL A 454 6.01 5.03 14.01
CA VAL A 454 4.83 4.36 13.44
C VAL A 454 3.67 4.33 14.44
N PHE A 455 2.43 4.34 13.91
CA PHE A 455 1.21 4.46 14.72
C PHE A 455 0.30 3.23 14.63
N ALA A 456 0.51 2.34 13.65
CA ALA A 456 -0.32 1.15 13.41
C ALA A 456 0.41 -0.17 13.68
N HIS A 457 -0.36 -1.23 13.99
CA HIS A 457 0.15 -2.60 14.10
C HIS A 457 0.95 -2.99 12.87
N GLY A 458 2.13 -3.59 13.07
CA GLY A 458 2.89 -4.22 11.98
C GLY A 458 3.47 -3.25 10.96
N GLN A 459 3.25 -1.93 11.10
CA GLN A 459 3.67 -0.94 10.11
C GLN A 459 5.20 -0.91 9.96
N LEU A 460 5.95 -0.90 11.07
CA LEU A 460 7.42 -0.98 11.02
C LEU A 460 7.90 -2.32 10.44
N TYR A 461 7.24 -3.43 10.78
CA TYR A 461 7.53 -4.75 10.23
C TYR A 461 7.32 -4.78 8.70
N VAL A 462 6.22 -4.22 8.20
CA VAL A 462 5.98 -4.06 6.75
C VAL A 462 7.11 -3.26 6.11
N ALA A 463 7.46 -2.10 6.67
CA ALA A 463 8.51 -1.24 6.10
C ALA A 463 9.88 -1.94 5.99
N LEU A 464 10.32 -2.63 7.05
CA LEU A 464 11.60 -3.34 7.08
C LEU A 464 11.62 -4.60 6.20
N SER A 465 10.51 -5.33 6.13
CA SER A 465 10.41 -6.59 5.38
C SER A 465 10.30 -6.44 3.86
N ARG A 466 10.33 -5.22 3.30
CA ARG A 466 10.19 -4.97 1.85
C ARG A 466 11.42 -5.37 1.03
N VAL A 467 12.61 -5.31 1.62
CA VAL A 467 13.89 -5.64 0.95
C VAL A 467 14.39 -7.04 1.31
N THR A 468 15.42 -7.49 0.59
CA THR A 468 16.12 -8.75 0.83
C THR A 468 17.42 -8.60 1.66
N SER A 469 17.89 -7.39 1.94
CA SER A 469 19.13 -7.16 2.71
C SER A 469 19.08 -5.86 3.48
N ARG A 470 19.61 -5.86 4.71
CA ARG A 470 19.69 -4.68 5.59
C ARG A 470 20.44 -3.50 4.96
N LYS A 471 21.47 -3.77 4.16
CA LYS A 471 22.26 -2.74 3.44
C LYS A 471 21.42 -1.88 2.48
N ALA A 472 20.31 -2.43 1.99
CA ALA A 472 19.41 -1.74 1.08
C ALA A 472 18.31 -0.93 1.80
N ILE A 473 18.35 -0.84 3.13
CA ILE A 473 17.48 0.03 3.94
C ILE A 473 18.28 1.25 4.39
N LYS A 474 17.71 2.44 4.21
CA LYS A 474 18.19 3.67 4.85
C LYS A 474 17.04 4.34 5.60
N ILE A 475 17.26 4.78 6.83
CA ILE A 475 16.24 5.30 7.73
C ILE A 475 16.65 6.70 8.19
N ALA A 476 15.79 7.70 7.98
CA ALA A 476 16.00 9.05 8.52
C ALA A 476 14.94 9.38 9.58
N MET A 477 15.38 9.97 10.69
CA MET A 477 14.60 10.15 11.92
C MET A 477 14.94 11.49 12.58
N ASN A 478 14.08 11.98 13.48
CA ASN A 478 14.42 13.13 14.32
C ASN A 478 15.40 12.73 15.45
N LEU A 479 16.26 13.67 15.85
CA LEU A 479 17.33 13.43 16.84
C LEU A 479 16.82 13.02 18.22
N GLU A 480 15.57 13.31 18.58
CA GLU A 480 14.92 12.85 19.81
C GLU A 480 14.76 11.32 19.90
N ALA A 481 14.99 10.61 18.79
CA ALA A 481 15.06 9.15 18.77
C ALA A 481 16.41 8.59 19.23
N ILE A 482 17.42 9.43 19.44
CA ILE A 482 18.77 9.03 19.84
C ILE A 482 18.90 9.17 21.36
N ASP A 483 19.31 8.11 22.04
CA ASP A 483 19.57 8.14 23.49
C ASP A 483 20.95 8.74 23.85
N GLU A 484 21.23 8.89 25.14
CA GLU A 484 22.50 9.46 25.64
C GLU A 484 23.74 8.62 25.26
N ASP A 485 23.56 7.32 25.01
CA ASP A 485 24.59 6.38 24.55
C ASP A 485 24.77 6.39 23.02
N GLY A 486 23.91 7.11 22.28
CA GLY A 486 23.94 7.20 20.82
C GLY A 486 23.24 6.06 20.08
N ASN A 487 22.43 5.25 20.76
CA ASN A 487 21.56 4.25 20.16
C ASN A 487 20.28 4.90 19.62
N ILE A 488 19.68 4.30 18.60
CA ILE A 488 18.56 4.89 17.87
C ILE A 488 17.31 4.04 18.08
N HIS A 489 16.29 4.61 18.69
CA HIS A 489 15.09 3.90 19.11
C HIS A 489 13.86 4.36 18.33
N THR A 490 13.01 3.42 17.95
CA THR A 490 11.68 3.75 17.43
C THR A 490 10.60 2.85 18.03
N LYS A 491 9.39 3.38 18.14
CA LYS A 491 8.26 2.64 18.69
C LYS A 491 7.78 1.59 17.69
N ASN A 492 7.97 0.31 18.00
CA ASN A 492 7.29 -0.78 17.29
C ASN A 492 5.90 -1.01 17.92
N ILE A 493 4.85 -1.04 17.11
CA ILE A 493 3.48 -1.28 17.57
C ILE A 493 3.05 -2.67 17.14
N VAL A 494 2.79 -3.50 18.16
CA VAL A 494 2.45 -4.92 18.01
C VAL A 494 1.30 -5.24 18.96
N TYR A 495 0.24 -5.83 18.43
CA TYR A 495 -0.91 -6.34 19.19
C TYR A 495 -0.75 -7.85 19.31
N ARG A 496 -0.36 -8.33 20.49
CA ARG A 496 0.00 -9.76 20.69
C ARG A 496 -1.20 -10.70 20.55
N GLU A 497 -2.40 -10.18 20.82
CA GLU A 497 -3.69 -10.87 20.73
C GLU A 497 -3.98 -11.43 19.33
N ILE A 498 -3.37 -10.88 18.26
CA ILE A 498 -3.52 -11.44 16.90
C ILE A 498 -2.73 -12.75 16.72
N PHE A 499 -1.66 -12.94 17.50
CA PHE A 499 -0.78 -14.11 17.46
C PHE A 499 -1.23 -15.23 18.39
N ASP A 500 -1.79 -14.88 19.56
CA ASP A 500 -2.18 -15.83 20.61
C ASP A 500 -3.19 -16.88 20.09
N PHE A 501 -2.91 -18.15 20.34
CA PHE A 501 -3.73 -19.32 19.99
C PHE A 501 -3.67 -20.36 21.12
#